data_AF-A0A382JV49-F1
#
_entry.id   AF-A0A382JV49-F1
#
_cell.length_a   1.000
_cell.length_b   1.000
_cell.length_c   1.000
_cell.angle_alpha   90.00
_cell.angle_beta   90.00
_cell.angle_gamma   90.00
#
_symmetry.space_group_name_H-M   'P 1'
#
loop_
_entity.id
_entity.type
_entity.pdbx_description
1 polymer ?
#
loop_
_entity_poly.entity_id
_entity_poly.type
_entity_poly.pdbx_seq_one_letter_code
_entity_poly.pdbx_strand_id
1 'polypeptide(L)'
;MRTVNIVMSIMFICGALNSAQPRIPSPPLVTQAQYEQWLIDLSNWGRWGPNDELGALNLITPAKRRAAAALVTDGITVSLASTA
;
A
#
# COMPACT_ATOMS: atom_id res chain seq x y z
N MET A 1 -0.15 30.99 -47.04
CA MET A 1 -0.74 31.65 -45.85
C MET A 1 -2.20 31.19 -45.62
N ARG A 2 -2.47 29.88 -45.62
CA ARG A 2 -3.83 29.31 -45.38
C ARG A 2 -3.80 28.08 -44.44
N THR A 3 -2.62 27.62 -44.04
CA THR A 3 -2.43 26.41 -43.22
C THR A 3 -2.13 26.71 -41.75
N VAL A 4 -1.74 27.94 -41.41
CA VAL A 4 -1.39 28.34 -40.02
C VAL A 4 -2.63 28.55 -39.14
N ASN A 5 -3.79 28.88 -39.71
CA ASN A 5 -5.03 29.13 -38.94
C ASN A 5 -5.76 27.87 -38.46
N ILE A 6 -5.47 26.69 -39.04
CA ILE A 6 -6.19 25.44 -38.69
C ILE A 6 -5.63 24.86 -37.37
N VAL A 7 -4.32 24.97 -37.14
CA VAL A 7 -3.67 24.41 -35.95
C VAL A 7 -4.02 25.18 -34.67
N MET A 8 -4.32 26.49 -34.79
CA MET A 8 -4.71 27.34 -33.67
C MET A 8 -6.19 27.19 -33.24
N SER A 9 -6.98 26.40 -33.97
CA SER A 9 -8.40 26.13 -33.63
C SER A 9 -8.61 24.77 -32.97
N ILE A 10 -7.65 23.85 -33.06
CA ILE A 10 -7.71 22.54 -32.38
C ILE A 10 -7.26 22.66 -30.91
N MET A 11 -6.52 23.72 -30.58
CA MET A 11 -6.05 24.04 -29.22
C MET A 11 -7.07 24.81 -28.37
N PHE A 12 -8.37 24.72 -28.68
CA PHE A 12 -9.44 25.34 -27.88
C PHE A 12 -10.61 24.41 -27.51
N ILE A 13 -10.68 23.19 -28.07
CA ILE A 13 -11.75 22.22 -27.74
C ILE A 13 -11.31 21.22 -26.65
N CYS A 14 -10.02 21.11 -26.38
CA CYS A 14 -9.48 20.24 -25.31
C CYS A 14 -9.13 21.02 -24.02
N GLY A 15 -9.83 22.13 -23.74
CA GLY A 15 -9.55 23.00 -22.59
C GLY A 15 -10.55 22.93 -21.44
N ALA A 16 -11.63 22.15 -21.56
CA ALA A 16 -12.71 22.14 -20.57
C ALA A 16 -13.29 20.75 -20.29
N LEU A 17 -12.49 19.69 -20.41
CA LEU A 17 -12.73 18.52 -19.57
C LEU A 17 -12.21 18.86 -18.18
N ASN A 18 -13.02 19.61 -17.45
CA ASN A 18 -12.95 19.67 -16.00
C ASN A 18 -13.11 18.22 -15.54
N SER A 19 -12.00 17.51 -15.37
CA SER A 19 -11.97 16.26 -14.63
C SER A 19 -12.36 16.63 -13.21
N ALA A 20 -13.67 16.73 -12.99
CA ALA A 20 -14.27 16.61 -11.67
C ALA A 20 -13.90 15.20 -11.21
N GLN A 21 -12.69 15.06 -10.69
CA GLN A 21 -12.21 13.85 -10.08
C GLN A 21 -13.29 13.46 -9.06
N PRO A 22 -13.84 12.23 -9.10
CA PRO A 22 -14.80 11.82 -8.09
C PRO A 22 -14.17 12.07 -6.73
N ARG A 23 -14.78 12.98 -5.97
CA ARG A 23 -14.29 13.38 -4.66
C ARG A 23 -14.53 12.18 -3.76
N ILE A 24 -13.50 11.36 -3.55
CA ILE A 24 -13.56 10.30 -2.55
C ILE A 24 -13.83 11.01 -1.22
N PRO A 25 -14.96 10.74 -0.54
CA PRO A 25 -15.23 11.33 0.75
C PRO A 25 -14.04 11.06 1.65
N SER A 26 -13.55 12.08 2.34
CA SER A 26 -12.55 11.86 3.39
C SER A 26 -13.12 10.84 4.37
N PRO A 27 -12.34 9.80 4.75
CA PRO A 27 -12.75 8.92 5.83
C PRO A 27 -13.17 9.76 7.04
N PRO A 28 -14.17 9.32 7.81
CA PRO A 28 -14.58 10.03 9.01
C PRO A 28 -13.37 10.21 9.94
N LEU A 29 -13.23 11.42 10.49
CA LEU A 29 -12.18 11.69 11.47
C LEU A 29 -12.42 10.82 12.71
N VAL A 30 -11.37 10.14 13.16
CA VAL A 30 -11.41 9.39 14.42
C VAL A 30 -11.33 10.36 15.59
N THR A 31 -12.07 10.08 16.66
CA THR A 31 -11.98 10.87 17.89
C THR A 31 -10.67 10.57 18.60
N GLN A 32 -10.20 11.51 19.45
CA GLN A 32 -9.02 11.28 20.29
C GLN A 32 -9.19 10.03 21.17
N ALA A 33 -10.36 9.88 21.80
CA ALA A 33 -10.64 8.72 22.65
C ALA A 33 -10.58 7.39 21.87
N GLN A 34 -11.07 7.36 20.63
CA GLN A 34 -10.95 6.17 19.77
C GLN A 34 -9.50 5.87 19.41
N TYR A 35 -8.70 6.90 19.09
CA TYR A 35 -7.28 6.73 18.82
C TYR A 35 -6.53 6.17 20.04
N GLU A 36 -6.79 6.73 21.23
CA GLU A 36 -6.19 6.27 22.49
C GLU A 36 -6.56 4.81 22.79
N GLN A 37 -7.82 4.42 22.55
CA GLN A 37 -8.25 3.03 22.70
C GLN A 37 -7.50 2.08 21.76
N TRP A 38 -7.28 2.47 20.50
CA TRP A 38 -6.55 1.64 19.54
C TRP A 38 -5.08 1.43 19.90
N LEU A 39 -4.43 2.37 20.58
CA LEU A 39 -3.06 2.17 21.06
C LEU A 39 -2.97 0.99 22.03
N ILE A 40 -4.05 0.71 22.76
CA ILE A 40 -4.17 -0.41 23.69
C ILE A 40 -4.59 -1.67 22.92
N ASP A 41 -5.66 -1.58 22.13
CA ASP A 41 -6.29 -2.75 21.51
C ASP A 41 -5.51 -3.33 20.32
N LEU A 42 -4.87 -2.47 19.53
CA LEU A 42 -4.18 -2.85 18.29
C LEU A 42 -2.67 -3.02 18.50
N SER A 43 -2.33 -3.62 19.64
CA SER A 43 -0.98 -3.81 20.12
C SER A 43 -0.58 -5.28 20.11
N ASN A 44 0.68 -5.57 19.77
CA ASN A 44 1.28 -6.90 19.98
C ASN A 44 2.11 -6.96 21.28
N TRP A 45 2.13 -5.91 22.11
CA TRP A 45 2.93 -5.88 23.34
C TRP A 45 2.54 -7.04 24.27
N GLY A 46 3.55 -7.75 24.78
CA GLY A 46 3.36 -8.88 25.69
C GLY A 46 2.82 -10.17 25.05
N ARG A 47 2.45 -10.16 23.76
CA ARG A 47 1.87 -11.32 23.06
C ARG A 47 2.74 -12.58 23.14
N TRP A 48 4.06 -12.42 23.15
CA TRP A 48 5.04 -13.51 23.21
C TRP A 48 5.84 -13.55 24.52
N GLY A 49 5.41 -12.78 25.52
CA GLY A 49 6.05 -12.69 26.83
C GLY A 49 6.70 -11.31 27.09
N PRO A 50 6.96 -10.98 28.36
CA PRO A 50 7.44 -9.66 28.77
C PRO A 50 8.89 -9.36 28.35
N ASN A 51 9.66 -10.39 28.02
CA ASN A 51 11.07 -10.28 27.63
C ASN A 51 11.29 -10.62 26.14
N ASP A 52 10.22 -10.63 25.34
CA ASP A 52 10.34 -10.91 23.90
C ASP A 52 10.98 -9.74 23.15
N GLU A 53 11.95 -10.05 22.30
CA GLU A 53 12.64 -9.10 21.43
C GLU A 53 12.38 -9.38 19.92
N LEU A 54 11.68 -10.49 19.60
CA LEU A 54 11.50 -10.94 18.21
C LEU A 54 10.22 -10.40 17.57
N GLY A 55 9.18 -10.13 18.37
CA GLY A 55 7.91 -9.61 17.88
C GLY A 55 7.26 -10.51 16.83
N ALA A 56 6.82 -9.92 15.71
CA ALA A 56 6.13 -10.66 14.65
C ALA A 56 6.98 -11.77 13.99
N LEU A 57 8.30 -11.79 14.16
CA LEU A 57 9.15 -12.91 13.70
C LEU A 57 8.77 -14.24 14.38
N ASN A 58 8.17 -14.21 15.57
CA ASN A 58 7.61 -15.38 16.23
C ASN A 58 6.52 -16.10 15.40
N LEU A 59 5.92 -15.42 14.41
CA LEU A 59 4.97 -16.04 13.47
C LEU A 59 5.65 -16.94 12.43
N ILE A 60 6.98 -16.83 12.24
CA ILE A 60 7.77 -17.66 11.33
C ILE A 60 8.12 -18.99 12.02
N THR A 61 7.12 -19.87 12.12
CA THR A 61 7.28 -21.18 12.78
C THR A 61 7.95 -22.22 11.87
N PRO A 62 8.52 -23.31 12.42
CA PRO A 62 9.03 -24.42 11.62
C PRO A 62 7.98 -25.02 10.66
N ALA A 63 6.72 -25.06 11.08
CA ALA A 63 5.62 -25.54 10.24
C ALA A 63 5.37 -24.60 9.05
N LYS A 64 5.35 -23.28 9.27
CA LYS A 64 5.21 -22.28 8.19
C LYS A 64 6.41 -22.33 7.24
N ARG A 65 7.63 -22.52 7.74
CA ARG A 65 8.83 -22.70 6.91
C ARG A 65 8.72 -23.92 5.99
N ARG A 66 8.28 -25.07 6.50
CA ARG A 66 8.06 -26.27 5.68
C ARG A 66 6.95 -26.05 4.63
N ALA A 67 5.85 -25.43 5.02
CA ALA A 67 4.76 -25.11 4.09
C ALA A 67 5.22 -24.18 2.96
N ALA A 68 6.02 -23.16 3.27
CA ALA A 68 6.59 -22.26 2.27
C ALA A 68 7.55 -22.99 1.32
N ALA A 69 8.41 -23.87 1.84
CA ALA A 69 9.33 -24.67 1.02
C ALA A 69 8.58 -25.59 0.04
N ALA A 70 7.43 -26.13 0.44
CA ALA A 70 6.59 -26.97 -0.40
C ALA A 70 5.93 -26.22 -1.58
N LEU A 71 5.97 -24.88 -1.59
CA LEU A 71 5.44 -24.08 -2.72
C LEU A 71 6.40 -24.03 -3.92
N VAL A 72 7.66 -24.45 -3.77
CA VAL A 72 8.63 -24.46 -4.87
C VAL A 72 8.28 -25.58 -5.87
N THR A 73 8.03 -25.21 -7.12
CA THR A 73 7.79 -26.16 -8.22
C THR A 73 9.01 -26.30 -9.13
N ASP A 74 9.53 -25.18 -9.65
CA ASP A 74 10.52 -25.17 -10.74
C ASP A 74 11.94 -24.80 -10.28
N GLY A 75 12.11 -24.40 -9.02
CA GLY A 75 13.42 -24.04 -8.46
C GLY A 75 14.03 -22.74 -8.99
N ILE A 76 13.25 -21.90 -9.69
CA ILE A 76 13.71 -20.62 -10.23
C ILE A 76 13.84 -19.59 -9.09
N THR A 77 14.97 -18.88 -9.05
CA THR A 77 15.22 -17.81 -8.06
C THR A 77 15.18 -16.44 -8.74
N VAL A 78 14.49 -15.48 -8.12
CA VAL A 78 14.41 -14.08 -8.57
C VAL A 78 14.85 -13.17 -7.43
N SER A 79 15.79 -12.26 -7.70
CA SER A 79 16.22 -11.26 -6.71
C SER A 79 15.17 -10.16 -6.55
N LEU A 80 14.81 -9.83 -5.30
CA LEU A 80 13.92 -8.71 -4.95
C LEU A 80 14.67 -7.51 -4.36
N ALA A 81 16.01 -7.52 -4.40
CA ALA A 81 16.80 -6.38 -3.96
C ALA A 81 16.62 -5.19 -4.93
N SER A 82 16.48 -3.99 -4.38
CA SER A 82 16.46 -2.77 -5.17
C SER A 82 17.87 -2.44 -5.68
N THR A 83 17.96 -1.90 -6.90
CA THR A 83 19.18 -1.35 -7.49
C THR A 83 19.15 0.18 -7.61
N ALA A 84 18.19 0.83 -6.93
CA ALA A 84 18.01 2.28 -6.94
C ALA A 84 19.07 3.00 -6.11
#